data_AF-A0AAD9LC96-F1
#
_entry.id   AF-A0AAD9LC96-F1
#
_cell.length_a   1.000
_cell.length_b   1.000
_cell.length_c   1.000
_cell.angle_alpha   90.00
_cell.angle_beta   90.00
_cell.angle_gamma   90.00
#
_symmetry.space_group_name_H-M   'P 1'
#
loop_
_entity.id
_entity.type
_entity.pdbx_description
1 polymer ?
#
loop_
_entity_poly.entity_id
_entity_poly.type
_entity_poly.pdbx_seq_one_letter_code
_entity_poly.pdbx_strand_id
1 'polypeptide(L)'
;MKFIAVFIAAIASLSAVQAQTKVIPHDTVQPIPQQEPKTDAQKAAVKYQPQLHIEDGCHPYPAVQADGAISGGLKWSGPQDGECKGSPLGSQVYVRSTWVEDK
;
A
#
# COMPACT_ATOMS: atom_id res chain seq x y z
N MET A 1 -24.61 18.16 -33.01
CA MET A 1 -25.14 17.87 -31.67
C MET A 1 -25.06 16.39 -31.29
N LYS A 2 -25.45 15.42 -32.14
CA LYS A 2 -25.32 13.97 -31.84
C LYS A 2 -23.88 13.45 -31.69
N PHE A 3 -22.93 13.94 -32.48
CA PHE A 3 -21.53 13.50 -32.44
C PHE A 3 -20.78 13.91 -31.16
N ILE A 4 -21.10 15.08 -30.59
CA ILE A 4 -20.49 15.58 -29.34
C ILE A 4 -20.94 14.71 -28.16
N ALA A 5 -22.22 14.33 -28.12
CA ALA A 5 -22.75 13.44 -27.08
C ALA A 5 -22.12 12.03 -27.15
N VAL A 6 -21.88 11.50 -28.36
CA VAL A 6 -21.18 10.21 -28.55
C VAL A 6 -19.71 10.30 -28.15
N PHE A 7 -19.03 11.41 -28.44
CA PHE A 7 -17.64 11.64 -28.02
C PHE A 7 -17.49 11.77 -26.50
N ILE A 8 -18.40 12.50 -25.83
CA ILE A 8 -18.41 12.64 -24.38
C ILE A 8 -18.68 11.28 -23.71
N ALA A 9 -19.62 10.49 -24.24
CA ALA A 9 -19.89 9.15 -23.73
C ALA A 9 -18.68 8.20 -23.89
N ALA A 10 -17.96 8.28 -25.01
CA ALA A 10 -16.76 7.48 -25.25
C ALA A 10 -15.60 7.82 -24.28
N ILE A 11 -15.36 9.11 -24.02
CA ILE A 11 -14.34 9.58 -23.07
C ILE A 11 -14.71 9.18 -21.62
N ALA A 12 -16.00 9.27 -21.26
CA ALA A 12 -16.49 8.83 -19.95
C ALA A 12 -16.35 7.31 -19.77
N SER A 13 -16.52 6.51 -20.83
CA SER A 13 -16.30 5.06 -20.76
C SER A 13 -14.81 4.67 -20.65
N LEU A 14 -13.88 5.44 -21.21
CA LEU A 14 -12.44 5.17 -21.11
C LEU A 14 -11.89 5.43 -19.69
N SER A 15 -12.40 6.47 -19.02
CA SER A 15 -11.98 6.83 -17.66
C SER A 15 -12.47 5.84 -16.59
N ALA A 16 -13.53 5.08 -16.86
CA ALA A 16 -14.01 4.02 -15.98
C ALA A 16 -13.14 2.74 -16.01
N VAL A 17 -12.34 2.52 -17.07
CA VAL A 17 -11.53 1.30 -17.24
C VAL A 17 -10.18 1.38 -16.51
N GLN A 18 -9.69 2.58 -16.18
CA GLN A 18 -8.42 2.78 -15.45
C GLN A 18 -8.47 2.45 -13.95
N ALA A 19 -9.63 2.02 -13.43
CA ALA A 19 -9.80 1.68 -12.02
C ALA A 19 -9.33 0.26 -11.64
N GLN A 20 -8.71 -0.49 -12.56
CA GLN A 20 -8.24 -1.84 -12.25
C GLN A 20 -6.87 -1.78 -11.54
N THR A 21 -6.87 -2.08 -10.25
CA THR A 21 -5.68 -2.12 -9.40
C THR A 21 -4.74 -3.21 -9.91
N LYS A 22 -3.53 -2.83 -10.35
CA LYS A 22 -2.52 -3.79 -10.83
C LYS A 22 -2.04 -4.63 -9.65
N VAL A 23 -2.17 -5.95 -9.75
CA VAL A 23 -1.60 -6.90 -8.77
C VAL A 23 -0.21 -7.32 -9.23
N ILE A 24 0.78 -7.24 -8.34
CA ILE A 24 2.19 -7.57 -8.63
C ILE A 24 2.75 -8.56 -7.59
N PRO A 25 3.84 -9.30 -7.91
CA PRO A 25 4.49 -10.20 -6.94
C PRO A 25 4.86 -9.49 -5.63
N HIS A 26 4.72 -10.18 -4.50
CA HIS A 26 4.86 -9.58 -3.16
C HIS A 26 6.25 -9.00 -2.90
N ASP A 27 7.28 -9.57 -3.50
CA ASP A 27 8.69 -9.19 -3.42
C ASP A 27 9.11 -8.07 -4.38
N THR A 28 8.18 -7.61 -5.23
CA THR A 28 8.43 -6.53 -6.21
C THR A 28 7.73 -5.21 -5.87
N VAL A 29 6.93 -5.18 -4.80
CA VAL A 29 6.23 -3.97 -4.37
C VAL A 29 7.24 -3.00 -3.77
N GLN A 30 7.33 -1.79 -4.33
CA GLN A 30 8.22 -0.77 -3.80
C GLN A 30 7.65 -0.17 -2.50
N PRO A 31 8.41 -0.14 -1.39
CA PRO A 31 8.02 0.59 -0.19
C PRO A 31 7.82 2.07 -0.50
N ILE A 32 6.87 2.69 0.20
CA ILE A 32 6.68 4.13 0.14
C ILE A 32 7.69 4.77 1.10
N PRO A 33 8.61 5.63 0.63
CA PRO A 33 9.59 6.28 1.50
C PRO A 33 8.90 7.05 2.62
N GLN A 34 9.44 6.95 3.84
CA GLN A 34 8.96 7.75 4.95
C GLN A 34 9.13 9.24 4.64
N GLN A 35 8.03 9.98 4.67
CA GLN A 35 8.02 11.41 4.40
C GLN A 35 8.50 12.20 5.61
N GLU A 36 9.10 13.37 5.37
CA GLU A 36 9.40 14.31 6.45
C GLU A 36 8.11 14.80 7.11
N PRO A 37 7.93 14.63 8.44
CA PRO A 37 6.68 14.96 9.11
C PRO A 37 6.51 16.49 9.25
N LYS A 38 5.40 17.01 8.71
CA LYS A 38 5.10 18.46 8.71
C LYS A 38 4.09 18.84 9.78
N THR A 39 3.06 18.04 9.99
CA THR A 39 2.00 18.30 10.98
C THR A 39 2.30 17.63 12.32
N ASP A 40 1.65 18.09 13.40
CA ASP A 40 1.84 17.49 14.73
C ASP A 40 1.40 16.02 14.77
N ALA A 41 0.33 15.67 14.05
CA ALA A 41 -0.09 14.29 13.87
C ALA A 41 0.98 13.43 13.17
N GLN A 42 1.64 13.95 12.14
CA GLN A 42 2.72 13.24 11.44
C GLN A 42 3.97 13.11 12.33
N LYS A 43 4.34 14.15 13.07
CA LYS A 43 5.45 14.11 14.02
C LYS A 43 5.19 13.10 15.13
N ALA A 44 3.96 13.07 15.65
CA ALA A 44 3.54 12.07 16.63
C ALA A 44 3.61 10.66 16.06
N ALA A 45 3.13 10.44 14.83
CA ALA A 45 3.19 9.13 14.19
C ALA A 45 4.62 8.59 14.05
N VAL A 46 5.59 9.44 13.67
CA VAL A 46 7.01 9.05 13.61
C VAL A 46 7.59 8.85 15.02
N LYS A 47 7.29 9.75 15.96
CA LYS A 47 7.78 9.68 17.35
C LYS A 47 7.35 8.42 18.07
N TYR A 48 6.11 7.98 17.85
CA TYR A 48 5.49 6.83 18.51
C TYR A 48 5.47 5.59 17.62
N GLN A 49 6.30 5.53 16.59
CA GLN A 49 6.45 4.32 15.78
C GLN A 49 6.95 3.16 16.66
N PRO A 50 6.25 2.02 16.70
CA PRO A 50 6.64 0.91 17.55
C PRO A 50 7.85 0.17 16.99
N GLN A 51 8.56 -0.54 17.86
CA GLN A 51 9.46 -1.60 17.46
C GLN A 51 8.65 -2.89 17.32
N LEU A 52 8.86 -3.62 16.23
CA LEU A 52 8.20 -4.88 15.96
C LEU A 52 9.24 -5.99 15.92
N HIS A 53 9.12 -6.95 16.83
CA HIS A 53 9.89 -8.18 16.80
C HIS A 53 9.05 -9.29 16.15
N ILE A 54 9.62 -9.95 15.15
CA ILE A 54 8.98 -11.08 14.47
C ILE A 54 9.59 -12.35 15.06
N GLU A 55 8.83 -13.04 15.91
CA GLU A 55 9.24 -14.32 16.49
C GLU A 55 9.13 -15.46 15.48
N ASP A 56 8.07 -15.46 14.67
CA ASP A 56 7.78 -16.48 13.66
C ASP A 56 6.87 -15.91 12.55
N GLY A 57 6.87 -16.56 11.39
CA GLY A 57 6.08 -16.19 10.22
C GLY A 57 6.68 -15.06 9.38
N CYS A 58 5.81 -14.37 8.64
CA CYS A 58 6.23 -13.37 7.68
C CYS A 58 6.65 -12.04 8.33
N HIS A 59 7.73 -11.48 7.80
CA HIS A 59 8.14 -10.11 8.10
C HIS A 59 7.21 -9.11 7.39
N PRO A 60 7.18 -7.83 7.77
CA PRO A 60 6.35 -6.84 7.10
C PRO A 60 6.88 -6.51 5.69
N TYR A 61 5.97 -6.53 4.71
CA TYR A 61 6.20 -6.18 3.30
C TYR A 61 5.31 -5.00 2.91
N PRO A 62 5.69 -4.22 1.87
CA PRO A 62 4.80 -3.23 1.29
C PRO A 62 3.56 -3.89 0.67
N ALA A 63 2.38 -3.45 1.09
CA ALA A 63 1.10 -3.93 0.55
C ALA A 63 0.71 -3.19 -0.75
N VAL A 64 1.17 -1.96 -0.91
CA VAL A 64 0.86 -1.06 -2.02
C VAL A 64 2.06 -0.15 -2.30
N GLN A 65 2.30 0.17 -3.56
CA GLN A 65 3.31 1.14 -3.99
C GLN A 65 2.67 2.41 -4.57
N ALA A 66 3.49 3.42 -4.90
CA ALA A 66 3.03 4.77 -5.23
C ALA A 66 2.07 4.88 -6.44
N ASP A 67 2.15 3.98 -7.41
CA ASP A 67 1.25 3.95 -8.59
C ASP A 67 -0.09 3.24 -8.31
N GLY A 68 -0.32 2.80 -7.07
CA GLY A 68 -1.51 2.08 -6.66
C GLY A 68 -1.47 0.58 -6.95
N ALA A 69 -0.39 0.04 -7.51
CA ALA A 69 -0.23 -1.41 -7.62
C ALA A 69 -0.14 -2.05 -6.22
N ILE A 70 -0.77 -3.22 -6.06
CA ILE A 70 -0.88 -3.93 -4.79
C ILE A 70 -0.15 -5.28 -4.81
N SER A 71 0.29 -5.72 -3.64
CA SER A 71 0.88 -7.04 -3.43
C SER A 71 -0.13 -8.14 -3.74
N GLY A 72 0.27 -9.13 -4.53
CA GLY A 72 -0.47 -10.38 -4.73
C GLY A 72 -0.40 -11.33 -3.54
N GLY A 73 0.43 -11.01 -2.53
CA GLY A 73 0.67 -11.88 -1.38
C GLY A 73 1.34 -13.20 -1.76
N LEU A 74 1.29 -14.14 -0.82
CA LEU A 74 1.76 -15.51 -1.01
C LEU A 74 0.60 -16.48 -0.90
N LYS A 75 0.66 -17.56 -1.70
CA LYS A 75 -0.27 -18.67 -1.55
C LYS A 75 0.03 -19.41 -0.24
N TRP A 76 -1.01 -19.83 0.47
CA TRP A 76 -0.89 -20.63 1.69
C TRP A 76 -0.40 -22.05 1.39
N SER A 77 0.91 -22.21 1.27
CA SER A 77 1.59 -23.49 1.03
C SER A 77 3.06 -23.39 1.43
N GLY A 78 3.65 -24.50 1.90
CA GLY A 78 5.04 -24.53 2.34
C GLY A 78 5.20 -24.12 3.81
N PRO A 79 6.44 -23.79 4.25
CA PRO A 79 6.72 -23.30 5.60
C PRO A 79 5.98 -22.00 5.92
N GLN A 80 5.71 -21.76 7.21
CA GLN A 80 4.99 -20.57 7.70
C GLN A 80 5.69 -19.25 7.35
N ASP A 81 7.00 -19.30 7.16
CA ASP A 81 7.89 -18.18 6.87
C ASP A 81 8.54 -18.30 5.46
N GLY A 82 8.03 -19.21 4.62
CA GLY A 82 8.55 -19.45 3.28
C GLY A 82 8.37 -18.22 2.39
N GLU A 83 9.46 -17.77 1.76
CA GLU A 83 9.48 -16.62 0.83
C GLU A 83 9.03 -15.28 1.44
N CYS A 84 8.93 -15.14 2.77
CA CYS A 84 8.48 -13.92 3.43
C CYS A 84 9.30 -13.46 4.65
N LYS A 85 10.59 -13.83 4.73
CA LYS A 85 11.51 -13.40 5.81
C LYS A 85 12.10 -11.99 5.68
N GLY A 86 11.58 -11.20 4.74
CA GLY A 86 12.00 -9.82 4.51
C GLY A 86 12.05 -9.48 3.03
N SER A 87 11.39 -8.38 2.66
CA SER A 87 11.37 -7.90 1.28
C SER A 87 12.77 -7.50 0.82
N PRO A 88 13.19 -7.87 -0.40
CA PRO A 88 14.47 -7.41 -0.96
C PRO A 88 14.50 -5.89 -1.18
N LEU A 89 13.33 -5.24 -1.26
CA LEU A 89 13.20 -3.80 -1.48
C LEU A 89 13.05 -3.00 -0.18
N GLY A 90 12.93 -3.67 0.97
CA GLY A 90 12.72 -3.04 2.27
C GLY A 90 11.33 -3.27 2.86
N SER A 91 11.22 -3.06 4.17
CA SER A 91 9.98 -3.26 4.94
C SER A 91 9.05 -2.03 4.87
N GLN A 92 7.82 -2.18 5.37
CA GLN A 92 6.85 -1.09 5.42
C GLN A 92 5.98 -1.18 6.69
N VAL A 93 5.70 -0.02 7.28
CA VAL A 93 4.68 0.18 8.32
C VAL A 93 3.69 1.25 7.86
N TYR A 94 2.43 1.13 8.27
CA TYR A 94 1.36 2.07 7.94
C TYR A 94 0.73 2.62 9.21
N VAL A 95 0.32 3.88 9.18
CA VAL A 95 -0.26 4.57 10.33
C VAL A 95 -1.42 5.46 9.88
N ARG A 96 -2.47 5.50 10.70
CA ARG A 96 -3.60 6.42 10.58
C ARG A 96 -3.97 6.89 11.98
N SER A 97 -4.12 8.19 12.14
CA SER A 97 -4.47 8.80 13.43
C SER A 97 -5.76 9.62 13.33
N THR A 98 -6.45 9.68 14.46
CA THR A 98 -7.62 10.54 14.70
C THR A 98 -7.76 10.73 16.20
N TRP A 99 -8.45 11.78 16.62
CA TRP A 99 -8.90 11.92 17.99
C TRP A 99 -10.00 10.90 18.29
N VAL A 100 -9.93 10.26 19.45
CA VAL A 100 -10.96 9.35 19.98
C VAL A 100 -11.16 9.68 21.46
N GLU A 101 -12.35 10.13 21.85
CA GLU A 101 -12.65 10.51 23.24
C GLU A 101 -11.62 11.51 23.82
N ASP A 102 -11.30 12.55 23.05
CA ASP A 102 -10.29 13.57 23.39
C ASP A 102 -8.86 13.01 23.60
N LYS A 103 -8.55 11.84 23.02
CA LYS A 103 -7.22 11.19 23.03
C LYS A 103 -6.67 10.95 21.64
#